data_AF-A0A2E6QAX6-F1
#
_entry.id   AF-A0A2E6QAX6-F1
#
_cell.length_a   1.000
_cell.length_b   1.000
_cell.length_c   1.000
_cell.angle_alpha   90.00
_cell.angle_beta   90.00
_cell.angle_gamma   90.00
#
_symmetry.space_group_name_H-M   'P 1'
#
loop_
_entity.id
_entity.type
_entity.pdbx_description
1 polymer ?
#
loop_
_entity_poly.entity_id
_entity_poly.type
_entity_poly.pdbx_seq_one_letter_code
_entity_poly.pdbx_strand_id
1 'polypeptide(L)'
;MARTLSLCPQFPMRMRRRNIPMAGAALCPIFELSRNRRTKDMIRLKGLSGPFFFCLALAAAGGALAQKERSYSPHIELPKPGFEVVYGADRLDRPVRKHNNREYSGPIFDVLIHPRFRVTGEVLKNFQRDLWKMIQDQNITHGFISPTPNSGRRRSKAHDAILYRKMEAISGGRLRRFCGADYITFWMHRAHETKYNERALRRILDRVENDLDDGCVGIGEVATHHFKKHPRQSRLHVPAAFEPFLKVIDIVARKKAWLFLHSEPIDPELGTSYEDEVFGGLEAIYQRHPNLKIILSHTGMTRAINARRMLKRYPNLYMNVKARRKNNWAKLGKIVDEKVNLYQDWAKLFEDMPTRFFVGIDAKPGRKRFPIAKYAKRVRHMRRLLSVLDSKTAKMIAFENARKHFLK
;
A
#
# COMPACT_ATOMS: atom_id res chain seq x y z
N MET A 1 -35.91 12.66 -65.27
CA MET A 1 -37.25 13.31 -65.29
C MET A 1 -37.86 13.15 -63.91
N ALA A 2 -38.61 14.14 -63.39
CA ALA A 2 -39.23 14.18 -62.04
C ALA A 2 -38.23 14.07 -60.85
N ARG A 3 -38.17 14.89 -59.78
CA ARG A 3 -39.18 15.62 -58.95
C ARG A 3 -40.17 14.67 -58.27
N THR A 4 -40.52 14.79 -56.98
CA THR A 4 -40.51 15.92 -56.02
C THR A 4 -40.10 15.44 -54.60
N LEU A 5 -39.34 16.21 -53.81
CA LEU A 5 -39.78 16.97 -52.58
C LEU A 5 -40.53 16.14 -51.52
N SER A 6 -40.27 16.24 -50.20
CA SER A 6 -39.48 17.18 -49.37
C SER A 6 -39.14 16.53 -48.00
N LEU A 7 -38.72 17.14 -46.87
CA LEU A 7 -38.52 18.54 -46.42
C LEU A 7 -37.42 18.59 -45.29
N CYS A 8 -37.29 19.73 -44.61
CA CYS A 8 -36.55 19.97 -43.34
C CYS A 8 -37.28 21.15 -42.60
N PRO A 9 -36.75 21.90 -41.60
CA PRO A 9 -35.58 21.77 -40.71
C PRO A 9 -35.87 22.12 -39.20
N GLN A 10 -34.81 22.40 -38.43
CA GLN A 10 -34.69 23.36 -37.29
C GLN A 10 -34.48 22.87 -35.83
N PHE A 11 -33.44 23.47 -35.20
CA PHE A 11 -33.21 23.74 -33.77
C PHE A 11 -34.01 25.02 -33.34
N PRO A 12 -33.97 25.60 -32.09
CA PRO A 12 -33.11 25.37 -30.92
C PRO A 12 -33.86 25.42 -29.54
N MET A 13 -33.13 25.55 -28.41
CA MET A 13 -33.34 26.51 -27.28
C MET A 13 -33.07 25.97 -25.86
N ARG A 14 -32.79 26.91 -24.94
CA ARG A 14 -32.69 26.73 -23.47
C ARG A 14 -33.94 27.28 -22.76
N MET A 15 -34.37 26.67 -21.65
CA MET A 15 -34.95 27.36 -20.47
C MET A 15 -34.58 26.52 -19.21
N ARG A 16 -34.17 27.04 -18.04
CA ARG A 16 -34.60 28.11 -17.09
C ARG A 16 -35.42 27.56 -15.90
N ARG A 17 -35.23 28.15 -14.72
CA ARG A 17 -35.76 27.72 -13.40
C ARG A 17 -37.25 28.07 -13.22
N ARG A 18 -37.93 27.39 -12.28
CA ARG A 18 -38.98 27.94 -11.38
C ARG A 18 -39.06 27.14 -10.06
N ASN A 19 -39.79 27.66 -9.06
CA ASN A 19 -39.85 27.21 -7.66
C ASN A 19 -41.31 26.84 -7.25
N ILE A 20 -41.53 26.59 -5.93
CA ILE A 20 -42.82 26.61 -5.17
C ILE A 20 -43.64 25.28 -5.26
N PRO A 21 -44.39 24.82 -4.21
CA PRO A 21 -44.52 25.27 -2.79
C PRO A 21 -44.09 24.23 -1.73
N MET A 22 -44.31 24.54 -0.44
CA MET A 22 -44.39 23.56 0.67
C MET A 22 -45.85 23.36 1.13
N ALA A 23 -46.20 22.17 1.63
CA ALA A 23 -47.31 21.93 2.56
C ALA A 23 -47.21 20.55 3.25
N GLY A 24 -47.85 20.38 4.40
CA GLY A 24 -48.24 19.06 4.95
C GLY A 24 -47.18 18.29 5.75
N ALA A 25 -47.06 18.58 7.05
CA ALA A 25 -46.44 17.68 8.04
C ALA A 25 -47.53 17.12 8.97
N ALA A 26 -47.54 15.79 9.18
CA ALA A 26 -48.52 15.09 10.01
C ALA A 26 -47.91 14.55 11.32
N LEU A 27 -48.78 14.11 12.24
CA LEU A 27 -48.48 13.91 13.67
C LEU A 27 -48.00 12.48 14.02
N CYS A 28 -47.05 12.41 14.97
CA CYS A 28 -46.92 11.36 15.99
C CYS A 28 -46.61 9.90 15.54
N PRO A 29 -46.28 8.97 16.47
CA PRO A 29 -46.25 9.10 17.93
C PRO A 29 -44.88 8.91 18.62
N ILE A 30 -44.94 9.24 19.91
CA ILE A 30 -43.97 9.02 20.98
C ILE A 30 -43.50 7.56 21.04
N PHE A 31 -42.25 7.34 21.47
CA PHE A 31 -41.86 6.12 22.17
C PHE A 31 -40.97 6.46 23.38
N GLU A 32 -41.32 5.88 24.54
CA GLU A 32 -40.50 6.00 25.75
C GLU A 32 -39.21 5.19 25.66
N LEU A 33 -38.16 5.66 26.35
CA LEU A 33 -37.05 4.81 26.78
C LEU A 33 -36.69 5.15 28.22
N SER A 34 -37.24 4.37 29.15
CA SER A 34 -36.93 4.49 30.57
C SER A 34 -35.47 4.09 30.85
N ARG A 35 -34.80 4.85 31.73
CA ARG A 35 -33.53 4.47 32.34
C ARG A 35 -33.55 4.84 33.81
N ASN A 36 -33.64 3.83 34.67
CA ASN A 36 -33.60 4.03 36.11
C ASN A 36 -32.88 2.85 36.78
N ARG A 37 -31.67 3.09 37.28
CA ARG A 37 -31.33 2.99 38.71
C ARG A 37 -29.83 3.12 38.98
N ARG A 38 -29.51 4.04 39.91
CA ARG A 38 -28.50 3.89 40.99
C ARG A 38 -27.00 3.84 40.56
N THR A 39 -26.05 4.40 41.31
CA THR A 39 -26.11 5.08 42.63
C THR A 39 -24.88 5.99 42.81
N LYS A 40 -25.05 7.07 43.60
CA LYS A 40 -24.03 7.72 44.45
C LYS A 40 -22.80 8.37 43.76
N ASP A 41 -22.20 9.45 44.27
CA ASP A 41 -22.46 10.28 45.46
C ASP A 41 -22.56 11.78 45.10
N MET A 42 -23.06 12.61 46.02
CA MET A 42 -23.31 14.04 45.77
C MET A 42 -22.77 14.91 46.93
N ILE A 43 -21.64 15.58 46.70
CA ILE A 43 -21.13 16.60 47.64
C ILE A 43 -21.87 17.91 47.39
N ARG A 44 -22.55 18.43 48.43
CA ARG A 44 -23.14 19.77 48.44
C ARG A 44 -22.07 20.82 48.74
N LEU A 45 -22.07 21.91 47.98
CA LEU A 45 -21.77 23.24 48.52
C LEU A 45 -22.96 24.17 48.24
N LYS A 46 -23.25 25.07 49.17
CA LYS A 46 -24.40 25.98 49.11
C LYS A 46 -23.96 27.37 48.65
N GLY A 47 -24.81 28.00 47.85
CA GLY A 47 -25.11 29.43 47.92
C GLY A 47 -24.05 30.41 47.41
N LEU A 48 -24.43 31.16 46.38
CA LEU A 48 -24.65 32.60 46.52
C LEU A 48 -25.63 33.09 45.43
N SER A 49 -26.14 34.31 45.56
CA SER A 49 -27.36 34.76 44.88
C SER A 49 -27.24 36.16 44.29
N GLY A 50 -27.81 36.36 43.10
CA GLY A 50 -28.14 37.68 42.58
C GLY A 50 -27.22 38.19 41.46
N PRO A 51 -27.72 39.03 40.52
CA PRO A 51 -26.96 39.50 39.36
C PRO A 51 -26.69 41.01 39.36
N PHE A 52 -25.59 41.44 38.73
CA PHE A 52 -25.48 42.77 38.10
C PHE A 52 -24.53 42.75 36.88
N PHE A 53 -24.57 43.81 36.06
CA PHE A 53 -24.04 43.86 34.69
C PHE A 53 -22.69 44.58 34.56
N PHE A 54 -21.90 44.16 33.55
CA PHE A 54 -20.75 44.87 32.92
C PHE A 54 -19.53 45.15 33.85
N CYS A 55 -18.27 45.22 33.37
CA CYS A 55 -17.81 45.73 32.07
C CYS A 55 -16.53 45.02 31.53
N LEU A 56 -15.89 45.62 30.52
CA LEU A 56 -14.78 45.10 29.70
C LEU A 56 -13.50 44.74 30.47
N ALA A 57 -12.88 43.60 30.11
CA ALA A 57 -11.43 43.37 30.15
C ALA A 57 -11.02 42.18 29.25
N LEU A 58 -10.92 42.38 27.94
CA LEU A 58 -10.61 41.30 26.97
C LEU A 58 -9.27 41.54 26.27
N ALA A 59 -8.16 41.20 26.92
CA ALA A 59 -6.81 41.33 26.36
C ALA A 59 -5.79 40.29 26.89
N ALA A 60 -4.93 39.80 25.99
CA ALA A 60 -3.54 39.39 26.24
C ALA A 60 -3.21 38.33 27.33
N ALA A 61 -3.95 37.22 27.42
CA ALA A 61 -3.50 36.01 28.16
C ALA A 61 -3.55 34.70 27.34
N GLY A 62 -3.59 34.79 26.00
CA GLY A 62 -3.73 33.66 25.06
C GLY A 62 -2.42 33.22 24.38
N GLY A 63 -1.27 33.35 25.06
CA GLY A 63 0.05 33.07 24.48
C GLY A 63 0.20 31.59 24.07
N ALA A 64 0.12 31.31 22.78
CA ALA A 64 0.18 29.95 22.26
C ALA A 64 1.59 29.35 22.42
N LEU A 65 1.80 28.60 23.50
CA LEU A 65 2.94 27.69 23.69
C LEU A 65 2.82 26.46 22.76
N ALA A 66 2.78 26.72 21.46
CA ALA A 66 3.10 25.74 20.44
C ALA A 66 4.61 25.44 20.52
N GLN A 67 4.99 24.62 21.51
CA GLN A 67 6.35 24.10 21.62
C GLN A 67 6.70 23.42 20.29
N LYS A 68 7.61 24.07 19.56
CA LYS A 68 8.12 23.59 18.28
C LYS A 68 9.10 22.45 18.58
N GLU A 69 8.55 21.27 18.91
CA GLU A 69 9.30 20.05 19.20
C GLU A 69 10.40 19.90 18.15
N ARG A 70 11.66 20.11 18.55
CA ARG A 70 12.81 19.92 17.68
C ARG A 70 12.90 18.43 17.41
N SER A 71 12.39 17.99 16.26
CA SER A 71 12.44 16.57 15.87
C SER A 71 13.88 16.09 15.95
N TYR A 72 14.09 15.07 16.79
CA TYR A 72 15.38 14.43 16.92
C TYR A 72 15.48 13.42 15.77
N SER A 73 16.06 13.84 14.66
CA SER A 73 16.42 12.94 13.54
C SER A 73 17.94 12.94 13.42
N PRO A 74 18.66 11.97 14.02
CA PRO A 74 20.11 11.88 13.87
C PRO A 74 20.45 11.61 12.39
N HIS A 75 21.48 12.26 11.87
CA HIS A 75 21.95 11.96 10.52
C HIS A 75 22.63 10.59 10.50
N ILE A 76 21.91 9.57 10.03
CA ILE A 76 22.44 8.23 9.83
C ILE A 76 23.08 8.20 8.45
N GLU A 77 24.41 8.23 8.41
CA GLU A 77 25.15 8.05 7.16
C GLU A 77 24.93 6.63 6.61
N LEU A 78 24.82 6.53 5.28
CA LEU A 78 24.62 5.28 4.56
C LEU A 78 25.78 5.06 3.59
N PRO A 79 26.22 3.81 3.36
CA PRO A 79 27.18 3.51 2.31
C PRO A 79 26.59 3.93 0.96
N LYS A 80 27.45 4.44 0.06
CA LYS A 80 27.03 4.70 -1.32
C LYS A 80 26.54 3.40 -1.97
N PRO A 81 25.56 3.45 -2.90
CA PRO A 81 25.10 2.26 -3.61
C PRO A 81 26.27 1.55 -4.29
N GLY A 82 26.33 0.21 -4.21
CA GLY A 82 27.38 -0.60 -4.85
C GLY A 82 27.32 -0.67 -6.39
N PHE A 83 26.77 0.36 -7.03
CA PHE A 83 26.61 0.53 -8.48
C PHE A 83 26.33 2.01 -8.79
N GLU A 84 26.74 2.48 -9.98
CA GLU A 84 26.38 3.83 -10.46
C GLU A 84 24.85 3.99 -10.57
N VAL A 85 24.29 5.06 -10.02
CA VAL A 85 22.86 5.38 -10.10
C VAL A 85 22.58 6.25 -11.33
N VAL A 86 21.62 5.86 -12.16
CA VAL A 86 21.13 6.68 -13.29
C VAL A 86 19.91 7.49 -12.84
N TYR A 87 20.14 8.71 -12.36
CA TYR A 87 19.10 9.59 -11.82
C TYR A 87 18.05 10.03 -12.87
N GLY A 88 16.99 10.69 -12.39
CA GLY A 88 16.02 11.42 -13.21
C GLY A 88 14.78 10.61 -13.60
N ALA A 89 13.82 11.27 -14.23
CA ALA A 89 12.57 10.65 -14.65
C ALA A 89 12.73 9.77 -15.90
N ASP A 90 11.86 8.76 -16.06
CA ASP A 90 11.80 7.99 -17.30
C ASP A 90 11.20 8.82 -18.44
N ARG A 91 11.85 8.78 -19.61
CA ARG A 91 11.25 9.19 -20.89
C ARG A 91 9.94 8.43 -21.12
N LEU A 92 8.87 9.15 -21.46
CA LEU A 92 7.53 8.58 -21.64
C LEU A 92 7.24 8.17 -23.09
N ASP A 93 8.04 8.68 -24.03
CA ASP A 93 8.04 8.45 -25.47
C ASP A 93 8.85 7.21 -25.90
N ARG A 94 9.55 6.55 -24.96
CA ARG A 94 10.36 5.35 -25.24
C ARG A 94 9.52 4.17 -25.80
N PRO A 95 10.11 3.26 -26.60
CA PRO A 95 9.37 2.21 -27.29
C PRO A 95 8.55 1.28 -26.37
N VAL A 96 7.43 0.77 -26.89
CA VAL A 96 6.50 -0.13 -26.19
C VAL A 96 6.18 -1.38 -27.00
N ARG A 97 6.04 -2.52 -26.30
CA ARG A 97 5.37 -3.71 -26.83
C ARG A 97 3.86 -3.56 -26.67
N LYS A 98 3.16 -3.41 -27.79
CA LYS A 98 1.70 -3.35 -27.83
C LYS A 98 1.13 -4.73 -27.50
N HIS A 99 0.11 -4.79 -26.63
CA HIS A 99 -0.64 -6.04 -26.44
C HIS A 99 -1.67 -6.18 -27.57
N ASN A 100 -1.64 -7.29 -28.31
CA ASN A 100 -2.59 -7.56 -29.39
C ASN A 100 -3.91 -8.14 -28.84
N ASN A 101 -4.44 -7.54 -27.77
CA ASN A 101 -5.54 -8.02 -26.91
C ASN A 101 -5.42 -9.44 -26.32
N ARG A 102 -4.41 -10.24 -26.71
CA ARG A 102 -4.07 -11.54 -26.10
C ARG A 102 -3.79 -11.37 -24.60
N GLU A 103 -4.27 -12.31 -23.80
CA GLU A 103 -4.02 -12.37 -22.35
C GLU A 103 -3.33 -13.70 -22.01
N TYR A 104 -2.28 -13.68 -21.18
CA TYR A 104 -1.65 -14.89 -20.63
C TYR A 104 -2.70 -15.72 -19.88
N SER A 105 -2.87 -16.99 -20.23
CA SER A 105 -3.94 -17.87 -19.72
C SER A 105 -3.55 -18.69 -18.47
N GLY A 106 -2.26 -18.92 -18.26
CA GLY A 106 -1.74 -19.81 -17.22
C GLY A 106 -1.98 -19.36 -15.77
N PRO A 107 -1.63 -20.19 -14.77
CA PRO A 107 -1.77 -19.84 -13.36
C PRO A 107 -0.92 -18.63 -12.98
N ILE A 108 -1.35 -17.89 -11.96
CA ILE A 108 -0.59 -16.78 -11.38
C ILE A 108 -0.48 -16.99 -9.86
N PHE A 109 0.66 -16.59 -9.29
CA PHE A 109 0.86 -16.33 -7.87
C PHE A 109 0.84 -14.81 -7.64
N ASP A 110 -0.11 -14.27 -6.86
CA ASP A 110 -0.17 -12.83 -6.56
C ASP A 110 0.50 -12.51 -5.23
N VAL A 111 1.77 -12.10 -5.26
CA VAL A 111 2.54 -11.84 -4.03
C VAL A 111 2.12 -10.57 -3.28
N LEU A 112 1.12 -9.81 -3.73
CA LEU A 112 0.79 -8.52 -3.08
C LEU A 112 -0.70 -8.12 -3.14
N ILE A 113 -1.49 -8.74 -2.25
CA ILE A 113 -2.89 -8.41 -1.98
C ILE A 113 -3.02 -7.72 -0.62
N HIS A 114 -3.70 -6.58 -0.57
CA HIS A 114 -3.99 -5.83 0.66
C HIS A 114 -5.51 -5.68 0.89
N PRO A 115 -6.20 -6.77 1.26
CA PRO A 115 -7.60 -6.67 1.64
C PRO A 115 -7.77 -5.68 2.79
N ARG A 116 -8.90 -4.98 2.81
CA ARG A 116 -9.27 -4.11 3.92
C ARG A 116 -10.67 -4.44 4.39
N PHE A 117 -10.70 -5.24 5.44
CA PHE A 117 -11.89 -5.49 6.24
C PHE A 117 -12.41 -4.16 6.84
N ARG A 118 -13.71 -3.93 6.72
CA ARG A 118 -14.44 -2.71 7.16
C ARG A 118 -15.82 -3.02 7.72
N VAL A 119 -16.19 -4.29 7.71
CA VAL A 119 -17.48 -4.87 8.06
C VAL A 119 -17.21 -5.94 9.11
N THR A 120 -18.23 -6.31 9.86
CA THR A 120 -18.18 -7.31 10.94
C THR A 120 -19.24 -8.38 10.70
N GLY A 121 -19.32 -9.39 11.58
CA GLY A 121 -20.35 -10.42 11.51
C GLY A 121 -20.37 -11.20 10.18
N GLU A 122 -21.55 -11.50 9.67
CA GLU A 122 -21.72 -12.31 8.46
C GLU A 122 -21.26 -11.58 7.18
N VAL A 123 -21.46 -10.26 7.11
CA VAL A 123 -21.03 -9.43 5.98
C VAL A 123 -19.50 -9.52 5.79
N LEU A 124 -18.76 -9.73 6.88
CA LEU A 124 -17.32 -9.99 6.83
C LEU A 124 -17.01 -11.39 6.30
N LYS A 125 -17.68 -12.45 6.78
CA LYS A 125 -17.46 -13.82 6.28
C LYS A 125 -17.74 -13.91 4.78
N ASN A 126 -18.83 -13.29 4.33
CA ASN A 126 -19.19 -13.22 2.92
C ASN A 126 -18.14 -12.46 2.12
N PHE A 127 -17.73 -11.25 2.54
CA PHE A 127 -16.63 -10.53 1.88
C PHE A 127 -15.33 -11.36 1.77
N GLN A 128 -15.00 -12.17 2.77
CA GLN A 128 -13.82 -13.05 2.75
C GLN A 128 -13.97 -14.19 1.74
N ARG A 129 -15.14 -14.86 1.71
CA ARG A 129 -15.49 -15.90 0.73
C ARG A 129 -15.54 -15.35 -0.70
N ASP A 130 -16.24 -14.25 -0.93
CA ASP A 130 -16.36 -13.56 -2.22
C ASP A 130 -15.00 -13.13 -2.78
N LEU A 131 -14.10 -12.65 -1.90
CA LEU A 131 -12.76 -12.28 -2.30
C LEU A 131 -11.93 -13.51 -2.69
N TRP A 132 -11.99 -14.60 -1.93
CA TRP A 132 -11.29 -15.83 -2.29
C TRP A 132 -11.84 -16.42 -3.60
N LYS A 133 -13.18 -16.47 -3.79
CA LYS A 133 -13.78 -16.88 -5.06
C LYS A 133 -13.30 -16.01 -6.23
N MET A 134 -13.29 -14.68 -6.08
CA MET A 134 -12.77 -13.75 -7.10
C MET A 134 -11.28 -13.94 -7.42
N ILE A 135 -10.48 -14.49 -6.49
CA ILE A 135 -9.08 -14.85 -6.72
C ILE A 135 -9.00 -16.15 -7.55
N GLN A 136 -9.77 -17.18 -7.18
CA GLN A 136 -9.88 -18.44 -7.92
C GLN A 136 -10.44 -18.25 -9.34
N ASP A 137 -11.53 -17.49 -9.48
CA ASP A 137 -12.21 -17.13 -10.74
C ASP A 137 -11.30 -16.40 -11.75
N GLN A 138 -10.11 -15.98 -11.33
CA GLN A 138 -9.12 -15.30 -12.17
C GLN A 138 -7.84 -16.14 -12.39
N ASN A 139 -7.90 -17.45 -12.10
CA ASN A 139 -6.79 -18.40 -12.15
C ASN A 139 -5.54 -17.88 -11.42
N ILE A 140 -5.78 -17.33 -10.22
CA ILE A 140 -4.75 -17.04 -9.23
C ILE A 140 -4.76 -18.20 -8.24
N THR A 141 -3.75 -19.07 -8.29
CA THR A 141 -3.77 -20.31 -7.51
C THR A 141 -3.32 -20.09 -6.07
N HIS A 142 -2.43 -19.13 -5.85
CA HIS A 142 -1.81 -18.81 -4.56
C HIS A 142 -1.52 -17.31 -4.48
N GLY A 143 -1.27 -16.78 -3.28
CA GLY A 143 -0.90 -15.38 -3.12
C GLY A 143 -0.54 -14.98 -1.70
N PHE A 144 -0.11 -13.73 -1.53
CA PHE A 144 0.14 -13.17 -0.21
C PHE A 144 -0.79 -12.02 0.16
N ILE A 145 -1.24 -12.07 1.41
CA ILE A 145 -2.10 -11.08 2.03
C ILE A 145 -1.29 -10.28 3.07
N SER A 146 -1.30 -8.95 2.96
CA SER A 146 -0.44 -8.08 3.77
C SER A 146 -1.07 -6.70 4.02
N PRO A 147 -0.89 -6.09 5.22
CA PRO A 147 -1.18 -4.67 5.43
C PRO A 147 -0.33 -3.78 4.50
N THR A 148 -0.86 -2.62 4.07
CA THR A 148 0.00 -1.59 3.44
C THR A 148 0.84 -0.85 4.48
N PRO A 149 2.01 -0.26 4.15
CA PRO A 149 2.89 0.45 5.10
C PRO A 149 2.19 1.51 5.97
N ASN A 150 1.20 2.21 5.41
CA ASN A 150 0.39 3.20 6.12
C ASN A 150 -0.64 2.60 7.12
N SER A 151 -0.59 1.28 7.40
CA SER A 151 -1.59 0.61 8.23
C SER A 151 -1.45 0.92 9.72
N GLY A 152 -0.23 0.93 10.27
CA GLY A 152 0.00 1.16 11.70
C GLY A 152 -0.43 2.52 12.26
N ARG A 153 -0.83 3.47 11.39
CA ARG A 153 -1.41 4.77 11.75
C ARG A 153 -2.73 4.71 12.55
N ARG A 154 -3.27 3.52 12.87
CA ARG A 154 -4.53 3.35 13.61
C ARG A 154 -4.36 2.27 14.69
N ARG A 155 -4.51 2.66 15.95
CA ARG A 155 -4.10 1.87 17.14
C ARG A 155 -4.76 0.48 17.29
N SER A 156 -5.95 0.26 16.75
CA SER A 156 -6.79 -0.92 17.03
C SER A 156 -6.59 -2.09 16.03
N LYS A 157 -5.35 -2.60 15.88
CA LYS A 157 -4.98 -3.46 14.72
C LYS A 157 -4.63 -4.93 14.96
N ALA A 158 -4.63 -5.41 16.21
CA ALA A 158 -4.61 -6.85 16.49
C ALA A 158 -5.75 -7.62 15.77
N HIS A 159 -6.89 -6.95 15.56
CA HIS A 159 -8.02 -7.48 14.78
C HIS A 159 -7.64 -7.83 13.33
N ASP A 160 -6.83 -7.01 12.64
CA ASP A 160 -6.45 -7.28 11.25
C ASP A 160 -5.72 -8.62 11.12
N ALA A 161 -4.78 -8.93 12.03
CA ALA A 161 -4.03 -10.20 12.01
C ALA A 161 -4.95 -11.43 12.11
N ILE A 162 -5.95 -11.38 13.00
CA ILE A 162 -6.98 -12.42 13.14
C ILE A 162 -7.78 -12.59 11.85
N LEU A 163 -8.11 -11.48 11.16
CA LEU A 163 -8.84 -11.53 9.89
C LEU A 163 -7.98 -12.02 8.71
N TYR A 164 -6.67 -11.76 8.73
CA TYR A 164 -5.75 -12.39 7.79
C TYR A 164 -5.65 -13.90 8.02
N ARG A 165 -5.47 -14.40 9.26
CA ARG A 165 -5.50 -15.85 9.57
C ARG A 165 -6.79 -16.52 9.05
N LYS A 166 -7.94 -15.85 9.20
CA LYS A 166 -9.23 -16.33 8.66
C LYS A 166 -9.26 -16.40 7.12
N MET A 167 -8.58 -15.50 6.41
CA MET A 167 -8.42 -15.62 4.94
C MET A 167 -7.52 -16.81 4.55
N GLU A 168 -6.44 -17.07 5.29
CA GLU A 168 -5.57 -18.23 5.05
C GLU A 168 -6.38 -19.54 5.17
N ALA A 169 -7.14 -19.68 6.27
CA ALA A 169 -8.03 -20.81 6.50
C ALA A 169 -9.10 -20.97 5.39
N ILE A 170 -9.79 -19.88 5.02
CA ILE A 170 -10.79 -19.89 3.93
C ILE A 170 -10.19 -20.33 2.58
N SER A 171 -8.91 -20.02 2.33
CA SER A 171 -8.22 -20.42 1.10
C SER A 171 -7.66 -21.86 1.09
N GLY A 172 -7.69 -22.54 2.24
CA GLY A 172 -6.96 -23.80 2.46
C GLY A 172 -5.44 -23.61 2.40
N GLY A 173 -4.92 -22.55 3.03
CA GLY A 173 -3.49 -22.21 3.07
C GLY A 173 -2.89 -21.65 1.77
N ARG A 174 -3.68 -21.54 0.69
CA ARG A 174 -3.22 -21.03 -0.62
C ARG A 174 -2.92 -19.53 -0.60
N LEU A 175 -3.62 -18.78 0.26
CA LEU A 175 -3.20 -17.44 0.69
C LEU A 175 -2.39 -17.57 1.98
N ARG A 176 -1.24 -16.87 2.05
CA ARG A 176 -0.39 -16.79 3.24
C ARG A 176 -0.05 -15.34 3.60
N ARG A 177 0.28 -15.05 4.85
CA ARG A 177 0.58 -13.70 5.33
C ARG A 177 2.02 -13.23 5.10
N PHE A 178 2.15 -11.94 4.80
CA PHE A 178 3.29 -11.12 5.23
C PHE A 178 2.84 -10.18 6.36
N CYS A 179 3.61 -10.13 7.45
CA CYS A 179 3.23 -9.54 8.73
C CYS A 179 4.05 -8.28 9.06
N GLY A 180 3.87 -7.63 10.20
CA GLY A 180 4.64 -6.42 10.54
C GLY A 180 4.10 -5.08 10.01
N ALA A 181 3.56 -5.01 8.80
CA ALA A 181 3.18 -3.71 8.18
C ALA A 181 2.01 -2.96 8.88
N ASP A 182 1.30 -3.60 9.80
CA ASP A 182 0.32 -2.96 10.69
C ASP A 182 0.92 -2.34 11.96
N TYR A 183 2.22 -2.46 12.21
CA TYR A 183 2.90 -1.81 13.35
C TYR A 183 4.28 -1.24 13.00
N ILE A 184 5.17 -2.03 12.39
CA ILE A 184 6.60 -1.73 12.17
C ILE A 184 6.81 -0.35 11.56
N THR A 185 6.35 -0.12 10.32
CA THR A 185 6.61 1.12 9.57
C THR A 185 6.22 2.39 10.34
N PHE A 186 5.04 2.38 10.99
CA PHE A 186 4.57 3.59 11.68
C PHE A 186 5.20 3.75 13.07
N TRP A 187 5.48 2.65 13.77
CA TRP A 187 6.21 2.70 15.02
C TRP A 187 7.65 3.18 14.78
N MET A 188 8.36 2.63 13.80
CA MET A 188 9.74 3.02 13.47
C MET A 188 9.84 4.48 13.02
N HIS A 189 8.89 4.95 12.21
CA HIS A 189 8.83 6.35 11.79
C HIS A 189 8.70 7.31 12.99
N ARG A 190 7.85 6.98 13.98
CA ARG A 190 7.75 7.75 15.23
C ARG A 190 8.96 7.58 16.15
N ALA A 191 9.49 6.36 16.26
CA ALA A 191 10.70 6.04 17.01
C ALA A 191 11.93 6.79 16.49
N HIS A 192 11.97 7.08 15.19
CA HIS A 192 12.94 7.99 14.59
C HIS A 192 12.63 9.43 14.99
N GLU A 193 11.46 9.99 14.63
CA GLU A 193 11.09 11.39 14.86
C GLU A 193 11.23 11.90 16.31
N THR A 194 10.90 11.05 17.30
CA THR A 194 10.76 11.42 18.72
C THR A 194 11.57 10.55 19.69
N LYS A 195 12.59 9.82 19.20
CA LYS A 195 13.25 8.72 19.91
C LYS A 195 12.30 7.58 20.31
N TYR A 196 12.88 6.52 20.87
CA TYR A 196 12.16 5.39 21.45
C TYR A 196 12.82 4.96 22.78
N ASN A 197 12.21 4.01 23.47
CA ASN A 197 12.81 3.33 24.63
C ASN A 197 12.87 1.83 24.41
N GLU A 198 13.82 1.16 25.07
CA GLU A 198 14.08 -0.27 24.89
C GLU A 198 12.89 -1.19 25.24
N ARG A 199 11.99 -0.78 26.15
CA ARG A 199 10.74 -1.53 26.43
C ARG A 199 9.72 -1.42 25.28
N ALA A 200 9.75 -0.33 24.52
CA ALA A 200 8.98 -0.21 23.29
C ALA A 200 9.62 -0.99 22.13
N LEU A 201 10.96 -0.97 22.01
CA LEU A 201 11.68 -1.77 21.00
C LEU A 201 11.48 -3.27 21.22
N ARG A 202 11.72 -3.80 22.43
CA ARG A 202 11.55 -5.24 22.73
C ARG A 202 10.18 -5.74 22.27
N ARG A 203 9.08 -5.10 22.69
CA ARG A 203 7.71 -5.47 22.25
C ARG A 203 7.46 -5.47 20.74
N ILE A 204 8.28 -4.78 19.95
CA ILE A 204 8.23 -4.83 18.47
C ILE A 204 9.02 -6.03 17.96
N LEU A 205 10.21 -6.31 18.53
CA LEU A 205 11.03 -7.48 18.22
C LEU A 205 10.32 -8.78 18.64
N ASP A 206 9.82 -8.85 19.88
CA ASP A 206 9.02 -9.95 20.41
C ASP A 206 7.83 -10.24 19.47
N ARG A 207 7.14 -9.20 18.98
CA ARG A 207 6.02 -9.37 18.05
C ARG A 207 6.46 -9.83 16.66
N VAL A 208 7.63 -9.42 16.18
CA VAL A 208 8.19 -9.91 14.90
C VAL A 208 8.56 -11.39 14.99
N GLU A 209 9.13 -11.86 16.10
CA GLU A 209 9.38 -13.29 16.30
C GLU A 209 8.07 -14.07 16.40
N ASN A 210 7.12 -13.63 17.23
CA ASN A 210 5.81 -14.28 17.36
C ASN A 210 5.01 -14.29 16.03
N ASP A 211 5.04 -13.22 15.22
CA ASP A 211 4.39 -13.22 13.89
C ASP A 211 5.04 -14.27 12.96
N LEU A 212 6.37 -14.42 12.98
CA LEU A 212 7.07 -15.39 12.12
C LEU A 212 6.87 -16.85 12.59
N ASP A 213 6.87 -17.09 13.89
CA ASP A 213 6.58 -18.42 14.47
C ASP A 213 5.10 -18.82 14.32
N ASP A 214 4.20 -17.84 14.22
CA ASP A 214 2.80 -17.98 13.78
C ASP A 214 2.63 -18.17 12.25
N GLY A 215 3.71 -18.56 11.55
CA GLY A 215 3.68 -19.04 10.17
C GLY A 215 3.64 -17.96 9.08
N CYS A 216 3.81 -16.68 9.42
CA CYS A 216 3.98 -15.62 8.42
C CYS A 216 5.20 -15.91 7.52
N VAL A 217 5.05 -15.77 6.20
CA VAL A 217 6.11 -16.05 5.21
C VAL A 217 7.30 -15.08 5.33
N GLY A 218 7.03 -13.92 5.93
CA GLY A 218 8.00 -12.85 6.08
C GLY A 218 7.38 -11.59 6.67
N ILE A 219 8.21 -10.56 6.77
CA ILE A 219 7.87 -9.26 7.33
C ILE A 219 7.75 -8.23 6.21
N GLY A 220 6.59 -7.59 6.13
CA GLY A 220 6.27 -6.47 5.26
C GLY A 220 4.80 -6.40 4.90
N GLU A 221 4.37 -5.50 4.01
CA GLU A 221 5.13 -4.48 3.29
C GLU A 221 5.65 -3.34 4.22
N VAL A 222 6.94 -3.34 4.59
CA VAL A 222 7.59 -2.28 5.41
C VAL A 222 8.05 -1.15 4.47
N ALA A 223 7.95 0.12 4.88
CA ALA A 223 8.47 1.23 4.06
C ALA A 223 9.61 2.00 4.71
N THR A 224 10.71 2.16 3.96
CA THR A 224 11.78 3.12 4.30
C THR A 224 11.42 4.51 3.83
N HIS A 225 10.93 4.65 2.59
CA HIS A 225 10.43 5.91 2.03
C HIS A 225 9.05 5.70 1.43
N HIS A 226 8.08 6.52 1.84
CA HIS A 226 6.75 6.52 1.24
C HIS A 226 6.14 7.92 1.35
N PHE A 227 5.90 8.59 0.22
CA PHE A 227 5.51 10.00 0.16
C PHE A 227 3.99 10.23 0.04
N LYS A 228 3.61 11.50 -0.07
CA LYS A 228 2.22 11.89 -0.32
C LYS A 228 1.89 11.71 -1.80
N LYS A 229 0.98 10.78 -2.10
CA LYS A 229 0.38 10.60 -3.45
C LYS A 229 -1.06 11.13 -3.52
N HIS A 230 -1.52 11.80 -2.43
CA HIS A 230 -2.68 12.68 -2.30
C HIS A 230 -2.67 13.35 -0.90
N PRO A 231 -3.30 14.52 -0.68
CA PRO A 231 -3.16 15.30 0.57
C PRO A 231 -3.45 14.56 1.89
N ARG A 232 -4.35 13.57 1.88
CA ARG A 232 -4.72 12.76 3.08
C ARG A 232 -3.79 11.57 3.37
N GLN A 233 -2.64 11.47 2.70
CA GLN A 233 -1.61 10.43 2.91
C GLN A 233 -0.53 10.97 3.85
N SER A 234 0.05 10.10 4.69
CA SER A 234 1.27 10.47 5.41
C SER A 234 2.49 10.20 4.53
N ARG A 235 3.44 11.15 4.53
CA ARG A 235 4.86 10.82 4.36
C ARG A 235 5.23 9.90 5.52
N LEU A 236 5.94 8.82 5.24
CA LEU A 236 6.56 7.93 6.23
C LEU A 236 8.04 7.83 5.84
N HIS A 237 8.90 7.87 6.84
CA HIS A 237 10.34 7.72 6.68
C HIS A 237 10.89 6.85 7.80
N VAL A 238 11.70 5.86 7.43
CA VAL A 238 12.46 4.97 8.30
C VAL A 238 13.81 4.76 7.61
N PRO A 239 14.92 5.33 8.12
CA PRO A 239 16.25 5.11 7.54
C PRO A 239 16.59 3.61 7.52
N ALA A 240 17.22 3.14 6.44
CA ALA A 240 17.53 1.72 6.28
C ALA A 240 18.52 1.18 7.33
N ALA A 241 19.44 2.03 7.81
CA ALA A 241 20.36 1.72 8.90
C ALA A 241 19.87 2.23 10.28
N PHE A 242 18.56 2.48 10.45
CA PHE A 242 17.99 2.75 11.77
C PHE A 242 18.08 1.48 12.63
N GLU A 243 18.77 1.54 13.76
CA GLU A 243 19.10 0.35 14.57
C GLU A 243 17.89 -0.54 14.96
N PRO A 244 16.71 -0.01 15.35
CA PRO A 244 15.50 -0.81 15.50
C PRO A 244 15.07 -1.60 14.25
N PHE A 245 15.33 -1.06 13.05
CA PHE A 245 15.03 -1.72 11.80
C PHE A 245 16.09 -2.79 11.46
N LEU A 246 17.37 -2.51 11.72
CA LEU A 246 18.44 -3.53 11.62
C LEU A 246 18.16 -4.72 12.54
N LYS A 247 17.72 -4.49 13.78
CA LYS A 247 17.30 -5.56 14.71
C LYS A 247 16.09 -6.39 14.22
N VAL A 248 15.14 -5.78 13.51
CA VAL A 248 14.06 -6.53 12.83
C VAL A 248 14.60 -7.36 11.66
N ILE A 249 15.56 -6.82 10.91
CA ILE A 249 16.22 -7.53 9.80
C ILE A 249 17.03 -8.73 10.31
N ASP A 250 17.73 -8.59 11.44
CA ASP A 250 18.46 -9.68 12.10
C ASP A 250 17.54 -10.87 12.43
N ILE A 251 16.32 -10.59 12.91
CA ILE A 251 15.31 -11.62 13.18
C ILE A 251 14.86 -12.30 11.87
N VAL A 252 14.52 -11.52 10.84
CA VAL A 252 14.07 -12.08 9.54
C VAL A 252 15.17 -12.95 8.92
N ALA A 253 16.43 -12.52 8.98
CA ALA A 253 17.58 -13.29 8.53
C ALA A 253 17.78 -14.57 9.35
N ARG A 254 17.77 -14.48 10.69
CA ARG A 254 17.88 -15.63 11.61
C ARG A 254 16.79 -16.69 11.37
N LYS A 255 15.54 -16.25 11.23
CA LYS A 255 14.38 -17.11 10.91
C LYS A 255 14.37 -17.57 9.43
N LYS A 256 15.35 -17.17 8.61
CA LYS A 256 15.48 -17.45 7.16
C LYS A 256 14.26 -17.03 6.32
N ALA A 257 13.47 -16.10 6.85
CA ALA A 257 12.23 -15.60 6.31
C ALA A 257 12.47 -14.50 5.24
N TRP A 258 11.39 -14.01 4.64
CA TRP A 258 11.46 -12.97 3.61
C TRP A 258 11.23 -11.56 4.18
N LEU A 259 11.86 -10.56 3.57
CA LEU A 259 11.63 -9.14 3.85
C LEU A 259 10.92 -8.50 2.64
N PHE A 260 9.78 -7.84 2.83
CA PHE A 260 9.05 -7.14 1.77
C PHE A 260 9.15 -5.63 1.98
N LEU A 261 9.92 -4.94 1.13
CA LEU A 261 10.23 -3.52 1.25
C LEU A 261 9.50 -2.67 0.22
N HIS A 262 8.97 -1.54 0.67
CA HIS A 262 8.36 -0.51 -0.16
C HIS A 262 9.15 0.77 0.00
N SER A 263 9.96 1.09 -0.99
CA SER A 263 10.65 2.38 -1.01
C SER A 263 10.24 3.17 -2.25
N GLU A 264 9.97 4.44 -2.03
CA GLU A 264 9.73 5.45 -3.05
C GLU A 264 11.02 6.25 -3.17
N PRO A 265 11.84 6.04 -4.22
CA PRO A 265 13.17 6.65 -4.29
C PRO A 265 13.16 8.09 -4.83
N ILE A 266 12.00 8.63 -5.19
CA ILE A 266 11.84 10.02 -5.65
C ILE A 266 10.53 10.56 -5.04
N ASP A 267 10.56 11.78 -4.48
CA ASP A 267 9.33 12.43 -4.02
C ASP A 267 8.48 12.84 -5.25
N PRO A 268 7.26 12.30 -5.43
CA PRO A 268 6.46 12.58 -6.61
C PRO A 268 5.94 14.03 -6.63
N GLU A 269 5.80 14.67 -5.47
CA GLU A 269 5.35 16.04 -5.29
C GLU A 269 6.54 16.97 -5.63
N LEU A 270 7.63 16.89 -4.86
CA LEU A 270 8.77 17.80 -4.98
C LEU A 270 9.71 17.48 -6.16
N GLY A 271 9.81 16.22 -6.59
CA GLY A 271 10.81 15.76 -7.58
C GLY A 271 12.19 15.46 -7.00
N THR A 272 12.43 15.75 -5.72
CA THR A 272 13.65 15.40 -4.98
C THR A 272 13.96 13.90 -5.10
N SER A 273 15.16 13.56 -5.55
CA SER A 273 15.63 12.17 -5.51
C SER A 273 16.13 11.80 -4.12
N TYR A 274 15.88 10.56 -3.76
CA TYR A 274 16.37 9.83 -2.59
C TYR A 274 16.99 8.50 -3.04
N GLU A 275 17.34 8.35 -4.33
CA GLU A 275 17.86 7.09 -4.89
C GLU A 275 19.12 6.60 -4.15
N ASP A 276 20.02 7.48 -3.75
CA ASP A 276 21.20 7.09 -2.96
C ASP A 276 20.84 6.61 -1.55
N GLU A 277 19.89 7.26 -0.88
CA GLU A 277 19.42 6.83 0.46
C GLU A 277 18.72 5.46 0.39
N VAL A 278 17.94 5.23 -0.69
CA VAL A 278 17.21 3.98 -0.89
C VAL A 278 18.12 2.83 -1.33
N PHE A 279 19.05 3.07 -2.25
CA PHE A 279 19.92 2.03 -2.79
C PHE A 279 21.17 1.79 -1.93
N GLY A 280 21.69 2.81 -1.27
CA GLY A 280 22.69 2.71 -0.21
C GLY A 280 22.10 2.06 1.06
N GLY A 281 20.82 2.31 1.31
CA GLY A 281 20.06 1.56 2.32
C GLY A 281 19.97 0.05 2.02
N LEU A 282 19.79 -0.34 0.76
CA LEU A 282 19.87 -1.75 0.35
C LEU A 282 21.30 -2.30 0.46
N GLU A 283 22.32 -1.50 0.13
CA GLU A 283 23.72 -1.88 0.27
C GLU A 283 24.06 -2.19 1.75
N ALA A 284 23.69 -1.31 2.68
CA ALA A 284 23.88 -1.53 4.13
C ALA A 284 23.20 -2.83 4.63
N ILE A 285 21.98 -3.11 4.16
CA ILE A 285 21.24 -4.32 4.51
C ILE A 285 21.95 -5.58 3.97
N TYR A 286 22.45 -5.53 2.73
CA TYR A 286 23.16 -6.66 2.12
C TYR A 286 24.61 -6.83 2.62
N GLN A 287 25.27 -5.78 3.09
CA GLN A 287 26.55 -5.88 3.80
C GLN A 287 26.39 -6.60 5.14
N ARG A 288 25.30 -6.32 5.88
CA ARG A 288 24.98 -7.02 7.14
C ARG A 288 24.47 -8.46 6.91
N HIS A 289 23.64 -8.67 5.89
CA HIS A 289 23.01 -9.96 5.59
C HIS A 289 23.02 -10.30 4.09
N PRO A 290 24.14 -10.76 3.52
CA PRO A 290 24.27 -11.03 2.07
C PRO A 290 23.29 -12.09 1.54
N ASN A 291 22.83 -12.98 2.42
CA ASN A 291 21.89 -14.06 2.12
C ASN A 291 20.41 -13.70 2.33
N LEU A 292 20.08 -12.45 2.69
CA LEU A 292 18.70 -12.03 2.96
C LEU A 292 17.85 -11.97 1.69
N LYS A 293 16.68 -12.61 1.73
CA LYS A 293 15.72 -12.64 0.62
C LYS A 293 14.79 -11.45 0.73
N ILE A 294 14.98 -10.46 -0.15
CA ILE A 294 14.18 -9.24 -0.18
C ILE A 294 13.26 -9.25 -1.40
N ILE A 295 11.97 -8.95 -1.22
CA ILE A 295 11.09 -8.52 -2.30
C ILE A 295 10.96 -7.00 -2.22
N LEU A 296 11.46 -6.30 -3.24
CA LEU A 296 11.27 -4.86 -3.37
C LEU A 296 10.00 -4.57 -4.18
N SER A 297 9.09 -3.81 -3.57
CA SER A 297 7.78 -3.50 -4.13
C SER A 297 7.89 -2.74 -5.45
N HIS A 298 7.02 -3.12 -6.38
CA HIS A 298 6.67 -2.34 -7.56
C HIS A 298 7.90 -1.99 -8.42
N THR A 299 8.71 -3.01 -8.72
CA THR A 299 9.99 -2.89 -9.45
C THR A 299 10.92 -1.80 -8.91
N GLY A 300 10.92 -1.60 -7.59
CA GLY A 300 11.74 -0.60 -6.90
C GLY A 300 11.33 0.85 -7.11
N MET A 301 10.24 1.10 -7.86
CA MET A 301 9.81 2.45 -8.29
C MET A 301 10.95 3.30 -8.89
N THR A 302 11.93 2.66 -9.53
CA THR A 302 13.06 3.28 -10.24
C THR A 302 13.16 2.71 -11.65
N ARG A 303 14.04 3.30 -12.46
CA ARG A 303 14.26 3.04 -13.89
C ARG A 303 14.72 1.60 -14.15
N ALA A 304 14.44 1.07 -15.34
CA ALA A 304 14.84 -0.30 -15.71
C ALA A 304 16.36 -0.54 -15.60
N ILE A 305 17.19 0.49 -15.85
CA ILE A 305 18.65 0.41 -15.71
C ILE A 305 19.08 0.29 -14.22
N ASN A 306 18.49 1.06 -13.31
CA ASN A 306 18.78 0.99 -11.87
C ASN A 306 18.27 -0.33 -11.29
N ALA A 307 17.09 -0.79 -11.72
CA ALA A 307 16.56 -2.11 -11.38
C ALA A 307 17.50 -3.25 -11.82
N ARG A 308 18.04 -3.19 -13.05
CA ARG A 308 19.04 -4.15 -13.54
C ARG A 308 20.32 -4.13 -12.71
N ARG A 309 20.84 -2.95 -12.37
CA ARG A 309 22.07 -2.79 -11.59
C ARG A 309 21.90 -3.36 -10.17
N MET A 310 20.80 -3.04 -9.48
CA MET A 310 20.44 -3.67 -8.20
C MET A 310 20.34 -5.20 -8.28
N LEU A 311 19.63 -5.74 -9.28
CA LEU A 311 19.45 -7.19 -9.41
C LEU A 311 20.75 -7.93 -9.77
N LYS A 312 21.72 -7.26 -10.43
CA LYS A 312 23.08 -7.78 -10.59
C LYS A 312 23.89 -7.72 -9.29
N ARG A 313 23.84 -6.60 -8.56
CA ARG A 313 24.61 -6.38 -7.31
C ARG A 313 24.19 -7.32 -6.18
N TYR A 314 22.88 -7.51 -6.00
CA TYR A 314 22.32 -8.27 -4.87
C TYR A 314 21.69 -9.58 -5.35
N PRO A 315 22.30 -10.77 -5.14
CA PRO A 315 21.80 -12.02 -5.72
C PRO A 315 20.44 -12.47 -5.13
N ASN A 316 20.18 -12.16 -3.86
CA ASN A 316 18.95 -12.52 -3.14
C ASN A 316 17.85 -11.44 -3.18
N LEU A 317 17.99 -10.43 -4.04
CA LEU A 317 16.95 -9.42 -4.28
C LEU A 317 15.97 -9.87 -5.36
N TYR A 318 14.68 -9.64 -5.14
CA TYR A 318 13.59 -9.93 -6.05
C TYR A 318 12.67 -8.71 -6.15
N MET A 319 11.84 -8.63 -7.19
CA MET A 319 10.93 -7.49 -7.38
C MET A 319 9.50 -7.94 -7.73
N ASN A 320 8.52 -7.23 -7.17
CA ASN A 320 7.12 -7.42 -7.54
C ASN A 320 6.74 -6.53 -8.75
N VAL A 321 6.17 -7.12 -9.80
CA VAL A 321 5.72 -6.46 -11.04
C VAL A 321 4.27 -5.99 -10.90
N LYS A 322 3.94 -4.80 -11.42
CA LYS A 322 2.67 -4.10 -11.17
C LYS A 322 2.16 -3.28 -12.37
N ALA A 323 1.24 -3.83 -13.15
CA ALA A 323 0.66 -3.18 -14.34
C ALA A 323 -0.29 -1.99 -14.00
N ARG A 324 0.23 -0.76 -13.95
CA ARG A 324 -0.56 0.42 -13.55
C ARG A 324 -0.23 1.73 -14.30
N ARG A 325 -1.06 2.06 -15.30
CA ARG A 325 -1.18 3.33 -16.07
C ARG A 325 -0.79 4.67 -15.40
N LYS A 326 -0.88 4.79 -14.07
CA LYS A 326 -1.03 6.06 -13.32
C LYS A 326 0.01 7.11 -13.73
N ASN A 327 -0.44 8.25 -14.24
CA ASN A 327 0.42 9.28 -14.84
C ASN A 327 1.47 9.82 -13.86
N ASN A 328 1.09 10.02 -12.58
CA ASN A 328 2.00 10.48 -11.53
C ASN A 328 3.03 9.43 -11.05
N TRP A 329 3.33 8.42 -11.89
CA TRP A 329 4.40 7.43 -11.69
C TRP A 329 5.52 7.58 -12.74
N ALA A 330 5.51 8.62 -13.57
CA ALA A 330 6.62 8.94 -14.49
C ALA A 330 7.96 9.17 -13.73
N LYS A 331 7.90 9.85 -12.58
CA LYS A 331 8.99 10.00 -11.61
C LYS A 331 9.30 8.71 -10.80
N LEU A 332 8.68 7.57 -11.09
CA LEU A 332 8.70 6.37 -10.22
C LEU A 332 8.78 5.06 -11.02
N GLY A 333 9.72 4.98 -11.98
CA GLY A 333 10.04 3.73 -12.69
C GLY A 333 8.86 3.15 -13.46
N LYS A 334 8.26 3.92 -14.37
CA LYS A 334 6.97 3.54 -14.98
C LYS A 334 7.16 2.33 -15.91
N ILE A 335 6.56 1.19 -15.58
CA ILE A 335 6.70 -0.04 -16.39
C ILE A 335 5.75 -0.15 -17.59
N VAL A 336 4.66 0.62 -17.61
CA VAL A 336 3.67 0.63 -18.71
C VAL A 336 3.27 2.04 -19.15
N ASP A 337 2.84 2.19 -20.40
CA ASP A 337 2.31 3.44 -20.95
C ASP A 337 0.90 3.79 -20.42
N GLU A 338 0.16 4.64 -21.13
CA GLU A 338 -1.25 4.98 -20.82
C GLU A 338 -2.27 3.91 -21.24
N LYS A 339 -1.94 3.12 -22.27
CA LYS A 339 -2.76 2.05 -22.87
C LYS A 339 -2.47 0.67 -22.26
N VAL A 340 -1.58 0.62 -21.26
CA VAL A 340 -1.09 -0.58 -20.55
C VAL A 340 -0.22 -1.49 -21.45
N ASN A 341 0.45 -0.89 -22.43
CA ASN A 341 1.55 -1.52 -23.17
C ASN A 341 2.82 -1.52 -22.31
N LEU A 342 3.61 -2.58 -22.37
CA LEU A 342 4.87 -2.72 -21.62
C LEU A 342 5.98 -1.94 -22.34
N TYR A 343 6.76 -1.13 -21.63
CA TYR A 343 7.92 -0.46 -22.23
C TYR A 343 9.04 -1.48 -22.55
N GLN A 344 9.74 -1.29 -23.68
CA GLN A 344 10.66 -2.27 -24.26
C GLN A 344 11.89 -2.55 -23.37
N ASP A 345 12.34 -1.56 -22.61
CA ASP A 345 13.43 -1.66 -21.63
C ASP A 345 13.07 -2.57 -20.45
N TRP A 346 11.84 -2.47 -19.94
CA TRP A 346 11.28 -3.38 -18.94
C TRP A 346 11.04 -4.78 -19.49
N ALA A 347 10.52 -4.89 -20.72
CA ALA A 347 10.37 -6.19 -21.36
C ALA A 347 11.71 -6.93 -21.46
N LYS A 348 12.75 -6.25 -21.98
CA LYS A 348 14.10 -6.82 -22.05
C LYS A 348 14.68 -7.12 -20.66
N LEU A 349 14.42 -6.32 -19.63
CA LEU A 349 14.86 -6.66 -18.26
C LEU A 349 14.17 -7.91 -17.71
N PHE A 350 12.88 -8.09 -17.98
CA PHE A 350 12.14 -9.28 -17.57
C PHE A 350 12.65 -10.54 -18.29
N GLU A 351 13.01 -10.44 -19.56
CA GLU A 351 13.51 -11.56 -20.38
C GLU A 351 14.99 -11.88 -20.15
N ASP A 352 15.82 -10.88 -19.85
CA ASP A 352 17.22 -11.07 -19.48
C ASP A 352 17.38 -11.61 -18.03
N MET A 353 16.40 -11.39 -17.14
CA MET A 353 16.47 -11.76 -15.72
C MET A 353 15.16 -12.39 -15.17
N PRO A 354 14.56 -13.40 -15.84
CA PRO A 354 13.19 -13.85 -15.57
C PRO A 354 13.01 -14.51 -14.21
N THR A 355 14.08 -14.98 -13.57
CA THR A 355 14.08 -15.58 -12.21
C THR A 355 13.84 -14.57 -11.09
N ARG A 356 13.95 -13.25 -11.35
CA ARG A 356 14.07 -12.21 -10.33
C ARG A 356 12.78 -11.45 -10.04
N PHE A 357 11.68 -11.85 -10.68
CA PHE A 357 10.41 -11.13 -10.64
C PHE A 357 9.24 -12.02 -10.24
N PHE A 358 8.26 -11.43 -9.56
CA PHE A 358 6.97 -12.03 -9.22
C PHE A 358 5.82 -11.12 -9.64
N VAL A 359 4.65 -11.67 -9.99
CA VAL A 359 3.41 -10.88 -10.09
C VAL A 359 2.98 -10.41 -8.71
N GLY A 360 2.73 -9.11 -8.52
CA GLY A 360 2.03 -8.60 -7.34
C GLY A 360 1.10 -7.45 -7.69
N ILE A 361 -0.20 -7.69 -7.61
CA ILE A 361 -1.23 -6.89 -8.28
C ILE A 361 -1.45 -5.51 -7.62
N ASP A 362 -0.91 -5.27 -6.42
CA ASP A 362 -1.21 -4.09 -5.58
C ASP A 362 -2.72 -3.99 -5.31
N ALA A 363 -3.37 -5.14 -5.21
CA ALA A 363 -4.80 -5.26 -5.02
C ALA A 363 -5.20 -4.71 -3.65
N LYS A 364 -6.29 -3.92 -3.60
CA LYS A 364 -6.71 -3.24 -2.37
C LYS A 364 -8.23 -3.39 -2.11
N PRO A 365 -8.80 -4.62 -2.17
CA PRO A 365 -10.25 -4.85 -2.05
C PRO A 365 -10.79 -4.41 -0.67
N GLY A 366 -12.07 -4.03 -0.62
CA GLY A 366 -12.70 -3.50 0.61
C GLY A 366 -12.39 -2.02 0.88
N ARG A 367 -11.59 -1.33 0.05
CA ARG A 367 -11.47 0.14 0.08
C ARG A 367 -12.60 0.75 -0.77
N LYS A 368 -13.20 1.89 -0.36
CA LYS A 368 -14.36 2.54 -1.05
C LYS A 368 -14.19 2.78 -2.57
N ARG A 369 -12.95 2.84 -3.09
CA ARG A 369 -12.66 3.00 -4.53
C ARG A 369 -12.14 1.71 -5.22
N PHE A 370 -12.28 0.55 -4.56
CA PHE A 370 -11.80 -0.77 -4.97
C PHE A 370 -12.74 -1.87 -4.40
N PRO A 371 -13.92 -2.10 -5.01
CA PRO A 371 -14.73 -3.30 -4.77
C PRO A 371 -14.03 -4.56 -5.29
N ILE A 372 -14.52 -5.74 -4.88
CA ILE A 372 -13.93 -7.06 -5.21
C ILE A 372 -13.77 -7.25 -6.74
N ALA A 373 -14.80 -6.97 -7.54
CA ALA A 373 -14.75 -7.06 -9.02
C ALA A 373 -13.64 -6.19 -9.70
N LYS A 374 -13.05 -5.21 -8.98
CA LYS A 374 -11.91 -4.44 -9.48
C LYS A 374 -10.60 -5.23 -9.46
N TYR A 375 -10.56 -6.37 -8.75
CA TYR A 375 -9.47 -7.34 -8.78
C TYR A 375 -9.33 -7.97 -10.16
N ALA A 376 -10.42 -8.52 -10.72
CA ALA A 376 -10.43 -9.10 -12.06
C ALA A 376 -9.90 -8.13 -13.14
N LYS A 377 -10.33 -6.86 -13.12
CA LYS A 377 -9.78 -5.84 -14.04
C LYS A 377 -8.27 -5.63 -13.85
N ARG A 378 -7.72 -5.79 -12.65
CA ARG A 378 -6.27 -5.71 -12.40
C ARG A 378 -5.51 -6.96 -12.84
N VAL A 379 -6.09 -8.16 -12.66
CA VAL A 379 -5.50 -9.40 -13.16
C VAL A 379 -5.42 -9.37 -14.69
N ARG A 380 -6.48 -8.96 -15.41
CA ARG A 380 -6.44 -8.80 -16.88
C ARG A 380 -5.37 -7.82 -17.36
N HIS A 381 -5.17 -6.69 -16.66
CA HIS A 381 -4.06 -5.78 -16.95
C HIS A 381 -2.68 -6.45 -16.77
N MET A 382 -2.52 -7.39 -15.84
CA MET A 382 -1.29 -8.17 -15.69
C MET A 382 -1.17 -9.26 -16.77
N ARG A 383 -2.24 -9.98 -17.08
CA ARG A 383 -2.25 -11.01 -18.13
C ARG A 383 -1.93 -10.42 -19.51
N ARG A 384 -2.25 -9.15 -19.79
CA ARG A 384 -1.83 -8.39 -20.99
C ARG A 384 -0.39 -7.91 -20.98
N LEU A 385 0.21 -7.73 -19.80
CA LEU A 385 1.64 -7.43 -19.65
C LEU A 385 2.47 -8.71 -19.87
N LEU A 386 1.99 -9.84 -19.33
CA LEU A 386 2.63 -11.14 -19.47
C LEU A 386 2.55 -11.70 -20.91
N SER A 387 1.53 -11.35 -21.69
CA SER A 387 1.34 -11.85 -23.06
C SER A 387 2.21 -11.19 -24.14
N VAL A 388 3.02 -10.20 -23.77
CA VAL A 388 4.00 -9.53 -24.67
C VAL A 388 5.46 -9.82 -24.31
N LEU A 389 5.67 -10.78 -23.39
CA LEU A 389 6.95 -11.38 -23.06
C LEU A 389 7.06 -12.75 -23.75
N ASP A 390 8.28 -13.28 -23.87
CA ASP A 390 8.44 -14.69 -24.24
C ASP A 390 7.69 -15.63 -23.25
N SER A 391 7.25 -16.80 -23.73
CA SER A 391 6.36 -17.69 -22.99
C SER A 391 7.01 -18.29 -21.73
N LYS A 392 8.34 -18.46 -21.71
CA LYS A 392 9.11 -18.97 -20.57
C LYS A 392 9.20 -17.88 -19.50
N THR A 393 9.59 -16.66 -19.86
CA THR A 393 9.60 -15.49 -18.98
C THR A 393 8.21 -15.22 -18.40
N ALA A 394 7.17 -15.21 -19.24
CA ALA A 394 5.79 -15.02 -18.80
C ALA A 394 5.39 -16.06 -17.73
N LYS A 395 5.66 -17.35 -17.97
CA LYS A 395 5.39 -18.43 -17.01
C LYS A 395 6.21 -18.32 -15.72
N MET A 396 7.48 -17.90 -15.81
CA MET A 396 8.36 -17.74 -14.65
C MET A 396 7.89 -16.62 -13.71
N ILE A 397 7.62 -15.43 -14.26
CA ILE A 397 7.19 -14.26 -13.49
C ILE A 397 5.76 -14.43 -12.97
N ALA A 398 4.89 -15.11 -13.74
CA ALA A 398 3.52 -15.41 -13.33
C ALA A 398 3.46 -16.36 -12.13
N PHE A 399 4.23 -17.46 -12.14
CA PHE A 399 4.02 -18.56 -11.19
C PHE A 399 5.28 -19.32 -10.76
N GLU A 400 6.15 -19.77 -11.68
CA GLU A 400 7.18 -20.76 -11.34
C GLU A 400 8.22 -20.25 -10.33
N ASN A 401 8.60 -18.97 -10.39
CA ASN A 401 9.50 -18.38 -9.40
C ASN A 401 8.88 -18.47 -8.00
N ALA A 402 7.61 -18.07 -7.86
CA ALA A 402 6.92 -18.08 -6.57
C ALA A 402 6.70 -19.51 -6.08
N ARG A 403 6.33 -20.46 -6.96
CA ARG A 403 6.26 -21.88 -6.62
C ARG A 403 7.59 -22.40 -6.06
N LYS A 404 8.71 -22.17 -6.77
CA LYS A 404 10.07 -22.58 -6.36
C LYS A 404 10.49 -22.03 -4.99
N HIS A 405 9.99 -20.85 -4.61
CA HIS A 405 10.39 -20.13 -3.40
C HIS A 405 9.44 -20.31 -2.20
N PHE A 406 8.16 -20.65 -2.42
CA PHE A 406 7.12 -20.60 -1.38
C PHE A 406 6.20 -21.82 -1.30
N LEU A 407 6.22 -22.71 -2.31
CA LEU A 407 5.38 -23.90 -2.42
C LEU A 407 6.28 -25.15 -2.58
N LYS A 408 7.17 -25.34 -1.60
CA LYS A 408 7.95 -26.55 -1.38
C LYS A 408 7.29 -27.39 -0.31
#